data_AF-A0A0F9NM47-F1
#
_entry.id   AF-A0A0F9NM47-F1
#
_cell.length_a   1.000
_cell.length_b   1.000
_cell.length_c   1.000
_cell.angle_alpha   90.00
_cell.angle_beta   90.00
_cell.angle_gamma   90.00
#
_symmetry.space_group_name_H-M   'P 1'
#
loop_
_entity.id
_entity.type
_entity.pdbx_description
1 polymer ?
#
loop_
_entity_poly.entity_id
_entity_poly.type
_entity_poly.pdbx_seq_one_letter_code
_entity_poly.pdbx_strand_id
1 'polypeptide(L)'
;MTITYATLDQFYDEQPSPNETNVTAATVQKILEYGQEVVSEFTQSVGFEFAPRIVTKYRKVTDTIRRGRIRGDLLYLDEPLLAATTVTLGDATVLVEGTDFRLFPNDETPASALEMINTALAWTARIDRTSRIAIVGEWGWRRNYADAWIDSTDSVQDVSVTAEQTTITTTNADGADGRGLSPRFSPGNLIRIDSEFMSVVSISSETLTVVRGVRGSTAATHTNDTQIDVFIPEGAVVRAAKKQTAFKLAKAGHFTRVSFDGAVITTMPDVLPEVTKLLNSIDFFVLGGV
;
A
#
# COMPACT_ATOMS: atom_id res chain seq x y z
N MET A 1 -6.04 4.94 9.85
CA MET A 1 -5.58 3.69 10.48
C MET A 1 -4.80 2.91 9.42
N THR A 2 -3.62 2.41 9.77
CA THR A 2 -2.64 1.88 8.82
C THR A 2 -2.89 0.40 8.57
N ILE A 3 -2.72 -0.07 7.34
CA ILE A 3 -2.71 -1.49 7.00
C ILE A 3 -1.46 -2.18 7.59
N THR A 4 -1.33 -3.50 7.44
CA THR A 4 -0.06 -4.20 7.64
C THR A 4 0.43 -4.78 6.31
N TYR A 5 1.74 -4.87 6.10
CA TYR A 5 2.30 -5.56 4.92
C TYR A 5 2.48 -7.07 5.14
N ALA A 6 2.31 -7.53 6.37
CA ALA A 6 2.20 -8.93 6.72
C ALA A 6 0.93 -9.11 7.55
N THR A 7 0.11 -10.10 7.20
CA THR A 7 -1.12 -10.40 7.94
C THR A 7 -0.81 -11.10 9.26
N LEU A 8 -1.83 -11.23 10.12
CA LEU A 8 -1.70 -11.98 11.36
C LEU A 8 -1.31 -13.44 11.11
N ASP A 9 -1.91 -14.10 10.12
CA ASP A 9 -1.60 -15.51 9.83
C ASP A 9 -0.19 -15.68 9.25
N GLN A 10 0.20 -14.78 8.34
CA GLN A 10 1.57 -14.74 7.82
C GLN A 10 2.61 -14.55 8.93
N PHE A 11 2.26 -13.84 10.00
CA PHE A 11 3.12 -13.69 11.17
C PHE A 11 3.23 -15.00 11.96
N TYR A 12 2.12 -15.72 12.18
CA TYR A 12 2.15 -17.00 12.88
C TYR A 12 3.01 -18.05 12.18
N ASP A 13 3.02 -18.08 10.84
CA ASP A 13 3.89 -18.96 10.07
C ASP A 13 5.40 -18.73 10.31
N GLU A 14 5.82 -17.51 10.69
CA GLU A 14 7.24 -17.20 10.92
C GLU A 14 7.71 -17.58 12.33
N GLN A 15 6.79 -17.65 13.31
CA GLN A 15 7.17 -17.92 14.68
C GLN A 15 7.44 -19.42 14.85
N PRO A 16 8.64 -19.83 15.31
CA PRO A 16 8.90 -21.23 15.60
C PRO A 16 8.02 -21.68 16.78
N SER A 17 6.89 -22.30 16.45
CA SER A 17 5.77 -22.73 17.30
C SER A 17 5.51 -21.85 18.54
N PRO A 18 4.46 -21.02 18.57
CA PRO A 18 3.85 -20.72 19.86
C PRO A 18 3.33 -22.06 20.38
N ASN A 19 3.67 -22.46 21.61
CA ASN A 19 2.82 -23.42 22.31
C ASN A 19 1.40 -22.85 22.19
N GLU A 20 0.53 -23.54 21.42
CA GLU A 20 -0.74 -23.04 20.84
C GLU A 20 -1.78 -22.58 21.88
N THR A 21 -1.41 -22.49 23.15
CA THR A 21 -2.33 -22.36 24.27
C THR A 21 -2.45 -20.94 24.84
N ASN A 22 -1.71 -19.92 24.37
CA ASN A 22 -1.75 -18.57 25.00
C ASN A 22 -1.57 -17.38 24.04
N VAL A 23 -2.09 -17.41 22.81
CA VAL A 23 -2.24 -16.17 22.04
C VAL A 23 -3.48 -15.42 22.55
N THR A 24 -3.26 -14.51 23.50
CA THR A 24 -4.35 -13.64 23.99
C THR A 24 -4.76 -12.61 22.94
N ALA A 25 -5.99 -12.08 23.01
CA ALA A 25 -6.43 -10.96 22.17
C ALA A 25 -5.48 -9.75 22.27
N ALA A 26 -4.85 -9.53 23.43
CA ALA A 26 -3.84 -8.49 23.62
C ALA A 26 -2.55 -8.75 22.84
N THR A 27 -2.16 -10.02 22.64
CA THR A 27 -1.01 -10.40 21.81
C THR A 27 -1.30 -10.14 20.32
N VAL A 28 -2.50 -10.51 19.85
CA VAL A 28 -2.95 -10.25 18.48
C VAL A 28 -2.91 -8.76 18.18
N GLN A 29 -3.49 -7.95 19.06
CA GLN A 29 -3.51 -6.50 18.90
C GLN A 29 -2.09 -5.91 18.81
N LYS A 30 -1.18 -6.34 19.68
CA LYS A 30 0.22 -5.90 19.63
C LYS A 30 0.94 -6.28 18.34
N ILE A 31 0.67 -7.46 17.78
CA ILE A 31 1.26 -7.88 16.50
C ILE A 31 0.80 -6.92 15.39
N LEU A 32 -0.50 -6.62 15.33
CA LEU A 32 -1.04 -5.68 14.34
C LEU A 32 -0.49 -4.27 14.52
N GLU A 33 -0.39 -3.78 15.76
CA GLU A 33 0.21 -2.47 16.09
C GLU A 33 1.67 -2.39 15.62
N TYR A 34 2.50 -3.39 15.93
CA TYR A 34 3.88 -3.43 15.43
C TYR A 34 3.95 -3.59 13.91
N GLY A 35 3.04 -4.35 13.31
CA GLY A 35 2.92 -4.44 11.85
C GLY A 35 2.68 -3.07 11.20
N GLN A 36 1.79 -2.26 11.79
CA GLN A 36 1.48 -0.90 11.34
C GLN A 36 2.66 0.07 11.53
N GLU A 37 3.38 -0.07 12.64
CA GLU A 37 4.61 0.70 12.88
C GLU A 37 5.67 0.40 11.81
N VAL A 38 5.85 -0.88 11.47
CA VAL A 38 6.79 -1.32 10.42
C VAL A 38 6.44 -0.73 9.05
N VAL A 39 5.15 -0.61 8.71
CA VAL A 39 4.71 0.09 7.50
C VAL A 39 5.21 1.54 7.50
N SER A 40 5.11 2.21 8.64
CA SER A 40 5.56 3.60 8.79
C SER A 40 7.08 3.73 8.68
N GLU A 41 7.83 2.82 9.28
CA GLU A 41 9.30 2.76 9.18
C GLU A 41 9.76 2.55 7.73
N PHE A 42 9.13 1.61 7.03
CA PHE A 42 9.46 1.33 5.63
C PHE A 42 9.19 2.56 4.77
N THR A 43 8.04 3.19 4.97
CA THR A 43 7.66 4.41 4.25
C THR A 43 8.66 5.55 4.49
N GLN A 44 9.14 5.72 5.73
CA GLN A 44 10.18 6.70 6.04
C GLN A 44 11.52 6.36 5.39
N SER A 45 11.86 5.07 5.32
CA SER A 45 13.13 4.62 4.73
C SER A 45 13.15 4.74 3.20
N VAL A 46 12.04 4.43 2.52
CA VAL A 46 11.98 4.41 1.05
C VAL A 46 11.37 5.67 0.44
N GLY A 47 10.65 6.47 1.23
CA GLY A 47 10.03 7.73 0.80
C GLY A 47 8.63 7.58 0.19
N PHE A 48 8.09 6.37 0.08
CA PHE A 48 6.74 6.10 -0.43
C PHE A 48 6.14 4.85 0.21
N GLU A 49 4.84 4.63 0.01
CA GLU A 49 4.13 3.46 0.52
C GLU A 49 4.09 2.35 -0.54
N PHE A 50 4.14 1.08 -0.13
CA PHE A 50 4.03 -0.05 -1.05
C PHE A 50 2.57 -0.31 -1.45
N ALA A 51 1.63 -0.17 -0.51
CA ALA A 51 0.21 -0.36 -0.82
C ALA A 51 -0.40 0.83 -1.57
N PRO A 52 -1.39 0.59 -2.44
CA PRO A 52 -2.04 1.63 -3.23
C PRO A 52 -2.76 2.63 -2.34
N ARG A 53 -2.65 3.91 -2.68
CA ARG A 53 -3.32 5.02 -2.01
C ARG A 53 -3.86 5.99 -3.06
N ILE A 54 -5.16 6.25 -3.02
CA ILE A 54 -5.82 7.20 -3.92
C ILE A 54 -5.51 8.61 -3.43
N VAL A 55 -4.76 9.38 -4.22
CA VAL A 55 -4.37 10.76 -3.87
C VAL A 55 -4.33 11.64 -5.10
N THR A 56 -4.73 12.90 -4.93
CA THR A 56 -4.43 13.97 -5.89
C THR A 56 -3.07 14.59 -5.59
N LYS A 57 -2.12 14.47 -6.51
CA LYS A 57 -0.84 15.19 -6.46
C LYS A 57 -0.88 16.41 -7.36
N TYR A 58 -0.48 17.55 -6.82
CA TYR A 58 -0.37 18.80 -7.56
C TYR A 58 1.08 19.11 -7.88
N ARG A 59 1.38 19.42 -9.15
CA ARG A 59 2.71 19.83 -9.59
C ARG A 59 2.67 21.24 -10.15
N LYS A 60 3.37 22.15 -9.49
CA LYS A 60 3.54 23.50 -10.02
C LYS A 60 4.49 23.46 -11.21
N VAL A 61 3.99 23.82 -12.40
CA VAL A 61 4.75 23.72 -13.67
C VAL A 61 6.13 24.36 -13.55
N THR A 62 6.24 25.54 -12.95
CA THR A 62 7.53 26.24 -12.79
C THR A 62 8.52 25.51 -11.88
N ASP A 63 8.05 24.83 -10.82
CA ASP A 63 8.94 24.07 -9.92
C ASP A 63 9.39 22.78 -10.61
N THR A 64 8.45 22.11 -11.28
CA THR A 64 8.73 20.92 -12.08
C THR A 64 9.81 21.18 -13.15
N ILE A 65 9.72 22.29 -13.88
CA ILE A 65 10.76 22.69 -14.85
C ILE A 65 12.10 22.96 -14.15
N ARG A 66 12.11 23.73 -13.06
CA ARG A 66 13.35 24.08 -12.34
C ARG A 66 14.08 22.87 -11.76
N ARG A 67 13.32 21.85 -11.36
CA ARG A 67 13.85 20.56 -10.88
C ARG A 67 14.18 19.58 -12.02
N GLY A 68 14.09 20.00 -13.28
CA GLY A 68 14.39 19.15 -14.43
C GLY A 68 13.43 17.96 -14.60
N ARG A 69 12.24 18.02 -13.99
CA ARG A 69 11.22 16.95 -13.99
C ARG A 69 10.29 17.00 -15.19
N ILE A 70 10.36 18.02 -16.02
CA ILE A 70 9.80 17.99 -17.38
C ILE A 70 10.97 17.94 -18.35
N ARG A 71 11.02 16.90 -19.19
CA ARG A 71 12.04 16.74 -20.24
C ARG A 71 11.36 16.32 -21.53
N GLY A 72 11.26 17.25 -22.47
CA GLY A 72 10.43 17.06 -23.67
C GLY A 72 9.01 16.70 -23.25
N ASP A 73 8.55 15.54 -23.69
CA ASP A 73 7.20 15.05 -23.47
C ASP A 73 7.05 14.24 -22.17
N LEU A 74 8.10 14.06 -21.37
CA LEU A 74 8.05 13.34 -20.11
C LEU A 74 7.87 14.28 -18.91
N LEU A 75 6.90 13.95 -18.06
CA LEU A 75 6.71 14.50 -16.72
C LEU A 75 7.09 13.46 -15.67
N TYR A 76 8.26 13.60 -15.06
CA TYR A 76 8.77 12.71 -14.01
C TYR A 76 8.07 12.91 -12.67
N LEU A 77 7.76 11.80 -12.01
CA LEU A 77 7.09 11.72 -10.72
C LEU A 77 8.12 11.52 -9.59
N ASP A 78 7.81 12.00 -8.38
CA ASP A 78 8.62 11.71 -7.17
C ASP A 78 8.17 10.46 -6.43
N GLU A 79 6.95 10.01 -6.69
CA GLU A 79 6.37 8.83 -6.09
C GLU A 79 5.93 7.89 -7.21
N PRO A 80 6.02 6.58 -6.98
CA PRO A 80 5.57 5.58 -7.94
C PRO A 80 4.05 5.67 -8.11
N LEU A 81 3.60 5.70 -9.37
CA LEU A 81 2.18 5.74 -9.74
C LEU A 81 1.76 4.37 -10.28
N LEU A 82 0.77 3.75 -9.66
CA LEU A 82 0.26 2.43 -10.04
C LEU A 82 -0.81 2.54 -11.13
N ALA A 83 -1.65 3.56 -11.06
CA ALA A 83 -2.67 3.86 -12.06
C ALA A 83 -3.04 5.35 -12.03
N ALA A 84 -3.26 5.97 -13.19
CA ALA A 84 -3.82 7.31 -13.28
C ALA A 84 -5.35 7.23 -13.44
N THR A 85 -6.08 8.02 -12.66
CA THR A 85 -7.54 8.16 -12.80
C THR A 85 -7.90 9.41 -13.58
N THR A 86 -7.22 10.52 -13.29
CA THR A 86 -7.45 11.80 -13.98
C THR A 86 -6.18 12.62 -13.97
N VAL A 87 -5.81 13.15 -15.13
CA VAL A 87 -4.73 14.13 -15.25
C VAL A 87 -5.32 15.42 -15.80
N THR A 88 -5.05 16.54 -15.14
CA THR A 88 -5.58 17.85 -15.53
C THR A 88 -4.45 18.85 -15.63
N LEU A 89 -4.39 19.59 -16.75
CA LEU A 89 -3.47 20.70 -16.93
C LEU A 89 -3.93 21.93 -16.14
N GLY A 90 -3.05 22.91 -16.00
CA GLY A 90 -3.34 24.12 -15.21
C GLY A 90 -4.48 25.00 -15.74
N ASP A 91 -4.90 24.80 -16.99
CA ASP A 91 -6.06 25.45 -17.63
C ASP A 91 -7.35 24.63 -17.54
N ALA A 92 -7.40 23.64 -16.65
CA ALA A 92 -8.50 22.70 -16.46
C ALA A 92 -8.74 21.72 -17.64
N THR A 93 -7.84 21.66 -18.63
CA THR A 93 -7.90 20.61 -19.66
C THR A 93 -7.69 19.25 -19.01
N VAL A 94 -8.69 18.38 -19.10
CA VAL A 94 -8.62 16.99 -18.66
C VAL A 94 -8.00 16.15 -19.77
N LEU A 95 -6.95 15.41 -19.43
CA LEU A 95 -6.24 14.53 -20.34
C LEU A 95 -6.79 13.11 -20.23
N VAL A 96 -6.85 12.41 -21.37
CA VAL A 96 -7.28 11.01 -21.47
C VAL A 96 -6.07 10.11 -21.68
N GLU A 97 -5.92 9.07 -20.86
CA GLU A 97 -4.85 8.09 -21.03
C GLU A 97 -5.01 7.32 -22.37
N GLY A 98 -3.90 7.05 -23.06
CA GLY A 98 -3.86 6.42 -24.38
C GLY A 98 -4.21 7.35 -25.55
N THR A 99 -4.74 8.54 -25.27
CA THR A 99 -5.03 9.57 -26.29
C THR A 99 -4.15 10.81 -26.13
N ASP A 100 -4.14 11.38 -24.93
CA ASP A 100 -3.40 12.60 -24.61
C ASP A 100 -2.06 12.31 -23.95
N PHE A 101 -2.05 11.36 -23.02
CA PHE A 101 -0.85 10.92 -22.32
C PHE A 101 -0.84 9.40 -22.16
N ARG A 102 0.30 8.83 -21.78
CA ARG A 102 0.43 7.44 -21.31
C ARG A 102 1.36 7.34 -20.11
N LEU A 103 1.24 6.25 -19.35
CA LEU A 103 2.16 5.93 -18.27
C LEU A 103 3.53 5.53 -18.83
N PHE A 104 4.61 5.93 -18.13
CA PHE A 104 5.98 5.58 -18.49
C PHE A 104 6.74 4.98 -17.28
N PRO A 105 7.44 3.83 -17.42
CA PRO A 105 7.58 3.04 -18.65
C PRO A 105 6.24 2.44 -19.12
N ASN A 106 6.12 2.21 -20.44
CA ASN A 106 4.86 1.76 -21.05
C ASN A 106 4.52 0.34 -20.57
N ASP A 107 3.24 0.10 -20.27
CA ASP A 107 2.71 -1.21 -19.87
C ASP A 107 3.40 -1.82 -18.64
N GLU A 108 4.10 -1.00 -17.85
CA GLU A 108 4.82 -1.42 -16.66
C GLU A 108 4.36 -0.63 -15.44
N THR A 109 4.44 -1.27 -14.28
CA THR A 109 4.13 -0.64 -13.00
C THR A 109 5.30 -0.77 -12.03
N PRO A 110 5.51 0.22 -11.15
CA PRO A 110 4.86 1.52 -11.16
C PRO A 110 5.40 2.44 -12.26
N ALA A 111 4.56 3.33 -12.76
CA ALA A 111 4.97 4.42 -13.62
C ALA A 111 5.84 5.43 -12.85
N SER A 112 6.94 5.84 -13.48
CA SER A 112 7.88 6.84 -13.00
C SER A 112 7.70 8.20 -13.66
N ALA A 113 6.98 8.24 -14.80
CA ALA A 113 6.66 9.46 -15.51
C ALA A 113 5.32 9.32 -16.25
N LEU A 114 4.78 10.46 -16.68
CA LEU A 114 3.71 10.54 -17.68
C LEU A 114 4.32 11.06 -18.99
N GLU A 115 4.06 10.38 -20.10
CA GLU A 115 4.48 10.81 -21.42
C GLU A 115 3.31 11.48 -22.15
N MET A 116 3.50 12.70 -22.62
CA MET A 116 2.56 13.38 -23.50
C MET A 116 2.66 12.78 -24.90
N ILE A 117 1.56 12.28 -25.43
CA ILE A 117 1.51 11.68 -26.78
C ILE A 117 0.68 12.54 -27.76
N ASN A 118 -0.19 13.41 -27.24
CA ASN A 118 -0.90 14.38 -28.07
C ASN A 118 -0.01 15.60 -28.36
N THR A 119 0.40 15.73 -29.62
CA THR A 119 1.32 16.79 -30.09
C THR A 119 0.72 18.19 -30.09
N ALA A 120 -0.61 18.33 -29.92
CA ALA A 120 -1.26 19.61 -29.74
C ALA A 120 -1.20 20.12 -28.28
N LEU A 121 -0.78 19.27 -27.34
CA LEU A 121 -0.68 19.55 -25.92
C LEU A 121 0.78 19.51 -25.46
N ALA A 122 1.07 20.17 -24.34
CA ALA A 122 2.37 20.08 -23.69
C ALA A 122 2.23 20.32 -22.19
N TRP A 123 3.09 19.70 -21.39
CA TRP A 123 3.16 19.91 -19.94
C TRP A 123 3.43 21.38 -19.56
N THR A 124 3.96 22.15 -20.49
CA THR A 124 4.37 23.56 -20.31
C THR A 124 3.52 24.54 -21.10
N ALA A 125 2.49 24.09 -21.83
CA ALA A 125 1.78 24.86 -22.85
C ALA A 125 1.21 26.21 -22.35
N ARG A 126 1.04 26.36 -21.04
CA ARG A 126 0.67 27.64 -20.41
C ARG A 126 1.50 27.85 -19.16
N ILE A 127 2.63 28.56 -19.32
CA ILE A 127 3.53 28.97 -18.23
C ILE A 127 2.89 30.13 -17.45
N ASP A 128 1.65 29.97 -17.01
CA ASP A 128 1.20 30.80 -15.91
C ASP A 128 1.94 30.30 -14.66
N ARG A 129 2.47 31.22 -13.85
CA ARG A 129 3.33 30.88 -12.71
C ARG A 129 2.54 30.32 -11.52
N THR A 130 1.25 30.06 -11.70
CA THR A 130 0.28 29.56 -10.72
C THR A 130 -0.32 28.20 -11.11
N SER A 131 -0.16 27.79 -12.38
CA SER A 131 -0.74 26.62 -13.01
C SER A 131 -0.19 25.35 -12.38
N ARG A 132 -1.11 24.44 -12.08
CA ARG A 132 -0.81 23.15 -11.45
C ARG A 132 -1.30 22.04 -12.35
N ILE A 133 -0.42 21.08 -12.62
CA ILE A 133 -0.84 19.79 -13.15
C ILE A 133 -1.40 19.01 -11.96
N ALA A 134 -2.65 18.57 -12.04
CA ALA A 134 -3.28 17.72 -11.04
C ALA A 134 -3.29 16.28 -11.56
N ILE A 135 -2.81 15.36 -10.74
CA ILE A 135 -2.80 13.93 -11.05
C ILE A 135 -3.56 13.23 -9.93
N VAL A 136 -4.77 12.77 -10.22
CA VAL A 136 -5.54 11.85 -9.39
C VAL A 136 -5.18 10.45 -9.82
N GLY A 137 -4.80 9.61 -8.88
CA GLY A 137 -4.47 8.23 -9.18
C GLY A 137 -4.13 7.43 -7.94
N GLU A 138 -3.77 6.18 -8.17
CA GLU A 138 -3.32 5.25 -7.16
C GLU A 138 -1.81 5.30 -7.06
N TRP A 139 -1.31 5.79 -5.93
CA TRP A 139 0.12 5.91 -5.67
C TRP A 139 0.56 4.78 -4.75
N GLY A 140 1.67 4.15 -5.09
CA GLY A 140 2.22 3.03 -4.34
C GLY A 140 3.23 2.26 -5.17
N TRP A 141 3.74 1.15 -4.65
CA TRP A 141 4.78 0.39 -5.35
C TRP A 141 4.42 -1.08 -5.46
N ARG A 142 4.37 -1.57 -6.71
CA ARG A 142 4.25 -2.97 -7.08
C ARG A 142 4.75 -3.14 -8.51
N ARG A 143 5.60 -4.15 -8.76
CA ARG A 143 6.16 -4.43 -10.10
C ARG A 143 5.10 -4.83 -11.12
N ASN A 144 4.19 -5.70 -10.71
CA ASN A 144 3.01 -6.04 -11.51
C ASN A 144 1.77 -5.71 -10.71
N TYR A 145 1.21 -4.52 -10.96
CA TYR A 145 0.05 -4.06 -10.22
C TYR A 145 -1.24 -4.79 -10.62
N ALA A 146 -1.32 -5.28 -11.86
CA ALA A 146 -2.45 -6.07 -12.33
C ALA A 146 -2.66 -7.35 -11.48
N ASP A 147 -1.56 -7.93 -10.97
CA ASP A 147 -1.58 -9.12 -10.10
C ASP A 147 -1.50 -8.78 -8.60
N ALA A 148 -1.67 -7.50 -8.23
CA ALA A 148 -1.57 -7.08 -6.83
C ALA A 148 -2.85 -7.36 -6.04
N TRP A 149 -3.99 -7.36 -6.73
CA TRP A 149 -5.31 -7.65 -6.18
C TRP A 149 -5.66 -9.09 -6.53
N ILE A 150 -5.70 -9.94 -5.51
CA ILE A 150 -6.05 -11.34 -5.66
C ILE A 150 -7.55 -11.50 -5.40
N ASP A 151 -8.22 -12.17 -6.31
CA ASP A 151 -9.61 -12.61 -6.12
C ASP A 151 -9.69 -13.47 -4.85
N SER A 152 -10.48 -13.05 -3.86
CA SER A 152 -10.69 -13.84 -2.65
C SER A 152 -11.48 -15.12 -2.93
N THR A 153 -12.16 -15.21 -4.09
CA THR A 153 -13.17 -16.22 -4.43
C THR A 153 -14.36 -16.21 -3.46
N ASP A 154 -14.62 -15.06 -2.85
CA ASP A 154 -15.78 -14.73 -2.02
C ASP A 154 -16.43 -13.42 -2.47
N SER A 155 -17.65 -13.22 -2.00
CA SER A 155 -18.46 -12.04 -2.31
C SER A 155 -19.24 -11.57 -1.09
N VAL A 156 -19.70 -10.32 -1.14
CA VAL A 156 -20.59 -9.74 -0.11
C VAL A 156 -21.89 -10.53 -0.04
N GLN A 157 -22.20 -11.09 1.14
CA GLN A 157 -23.44 -11.86 1.39
C GLN A 157 -24.56 -11.02 2.00
N ASP A 158 -24.26 -9.83 2.51
CA ASP A 158 -25.28 -8.88 2.92
C ASP A 158 -26.16 -8.49 1.73
N VAL A 159 -27.46 -8.29 1.97
CA VAL A 159 -28.38 -7.76 0.94
C VAL A 159 -27.87 -6.39 0.45
N SER A 160 -27.36 -5.59 1.38
CA SER A 160 -26.68 -4.34 1.10
C SER A 160 -25.77 -3.96 2.27
N VAL A 161 -24.55 -3.54 1.95
CA VAL A 161 -23.62 -2.91 2.88
C VAL A 161 -23.64 -1.41 2.60
N THR A 162 -24.36 -0.65 3.43
CA THR A 162 -24.44 0.82 3.39
C THR A 162 -23.09 1.46 3.74
N ALA A 163 -22.87 2.72 3.38
CA ALA A 163 -21.61 3.47 3.62
C ALA A 163 -21.17 3.58 5.11
N GLU A 164 -22.08 3.31 6.06
CA GLU A 164 -21.81 3.41 7.51
C GLU A 164 -21.55 2.04 8.17
N GLN A 165 -21.95 0.93 7.54
CA GLN A 165 -21.73 -0.40 8.08
C GLN A 165 -20.24 -0.74 8.12
N THR A 166 -19.78 -1.30 9.23
CA THR A 166 -18.37 -1.70 9.46
C THR A 166 -18.20 -3.21 9.52
N THR A 167 -19.20 -3.95 9.07
CA THR A 167 -19.20 -5.41 9.01
C THR A 167 -19.61 -5.87 7.63
N ILE A 168 -18.97 -6.92 7.14
CA ILE A 168 -19.28 -7.56 5.85
C ILE A 168 -19.38 -9.06 6.10
N THR A 169 -20.49 -9.67 5.72
CA THR A 169 -20.66 -11.12 5.74
C THR A 169 -20.15 -11.73 4.44
N THR A 170 -19.36 -12.79 4.57
CA THR A 170 -18.80 -13.59 3.47
C THR A 170 -19.39 -15.00 3.51
N THR A 171 -19.10 -15.83 2.51
CA THR A 171 -19.53 -17.24 2.51
C THR A 171 -18.57 -18.11 3.31
N ASN A 172 -17.26 -17.93 3.11
CA ASN A 172 -16.23 -18.71 3.76
C ASN A 172 -14.93 -17.90 3.94
N ALA A 173 -14.79 -17.25 5.07
CA ALA A 173 -13.67 -16.36 5.37
C ALA A 173 -12.33 -17.10 5.53
N ASP A 174 -12.34 -18.37 5.94
CA ASP A 174 -11.15 -19.20 6.12
C ASP A 174 -10.78 -20.05 4.89
N GLY A 175 -11.61 -20.00 3.84
CA GLY A 175 -11.42 -20.72 2.60
C GLY A 175 -10.15 -20.30 1.83
N ALA A 176 -9.88 -20.99 0.72
CA ALA A 176 -8.74 -20.68 -0.14
C ALA A 176 -9.04 -19.48 -1.06
N ASP A 177 -8.05 -18.63 -1.35
CA ASP A 177 -8.15 -17.55 -2.34
C ASP A 177 -7.98 -18.05 -3.80
N GLY A 178 -7.95 -17.13 -4.77
CA GLY A 178 -7.73 -17.45 -6.19
C GLY A 178 -6.37 -18.08 -6.51
N ARG A 179 -5.44 -18.13 -5.54
CA ARG A 179 -4.14 -18.83 -5.64
C ARG A 179 -4.17 -20.20 -4.96
N GLY A 180 -5.28 -20.57 -4.34
CA GLY A 180 -5.42 -21.80 -3.57
C GLY A 180 -4.83 -21.72 -2.16
N LEU A 181 -4.61 -20.51 -1.61
CA LEU A 181 -4.03 -20.32 -0.28
C LEU A 181 -5.11 -19.95 0.74
N SER A 182 -5.10 -20.61 1.90
CA SER A 182 -5.99 -20.35 3.04
C SER A 182 -5.21 -19.81 4.25
N PRO A 183 -5.81 -18.94 5.08
CA PRO A 183 -7.14 -18.35 4.90
C PRO A 183 -7.12 -17.20 3.87
N ARG A 184 -8.24 -17.00 3.15
CA ARG A 184 -8.38 -15.93 2.15
C ARG A 184 -8.46 -14.53 2.77
N PHE A 185 -8.99 -14.42 3.98
CA PHE A 185 -9.01 -13.17 4.75
C PHE A 185 -8.29 -13.34 6.08
N SER A 186 -7.59 -12.31 6.48
CA SER A 186 -6.83 -12.24 7.72
C SER A 186 -6.82 -10.80 8.23
N PRO A 187 -6.87 -10.57 9.57
CA PRO A 187 -6.64 -9.26 10.14
C PRO A 187 -5.36 -8.61 9.62
N GLY A 188 -5.46 -7.32 9.27
CA GLY A 188 -4.39 -6.56 8.63
C GLY A 188 -4.46 -6.54 7.09
N ASN A 189 -5.30 -7.38 6.46
CA ASN A 189 -5.54 -7.28 5.02
C ASN A 189 -6.09 -5.91 4.62
N LEU A 190 -5.60 -5.43 3.48
CA LEU A 190 -6.26 -4.40 2.69
C LEU A 190 -7.12 -5.12 1.64
N ILE A 191 -8.42 -4.89 1.66
CA ILE A 191 -9.37 -5.43 0.69
C ILE A 191 -9.95 -4.32 -0.17
N ARG A 192 -10.48 -4.70 -1.33
CA ARG A 192 -11.23 -3.80 -2.21
C ARG A 192 -12.55 -4.44 -2.60
N ILE A 193 -13.59 -3.61 -2.61
CA ILE A 193 -14.90 -3.93 -3.20
C ILE A 193 -15.24 -2.74 -4.11
N ASP A 194 -15.50 -3.01 -5.38
CA ASP A 194 -15.61 -1.96 -6.41
C ASP A 194 -14.37 -1.04 -6.42
N SER A 195 -14.54 0.24 -6.09
CA SER A 195 -13.46 1.24 -5.97
C SER A 195 -13.16 1.62 -4.52
N GLU A 196 -13.78 0.98 -3.54
CA GLU A 196 -13.53 1.25 -2.12
C GLU A 196 -12.43 0.35 -1.58
N PHE A 197 -11.48 0.95 -0.83
CA PHE A 197 -10.49 0.20 -0.06
C PHE A 197 -10.92 0.13 1.41
N MET A 198 -10.79 -1.05 2.01
CA MET A 198 -11.13 -1.30 3.41
C MET A 198 -10.01 -2.08 4.10
N SER A 199 -9.79 -1.82 5.39
CA SER A 199 -8.84 -2.57 6.21
C SER A 199 -9.57 -3.57 7.08
N VAL A 200 -9.23 -4.85 7.00
CA VAL A 200 -9.77 -5.90 7.87
C VAL A 200 -9.15 -5.78 9.25
N VAL A 201 -9.99 -5.62 10.28
CA VAL A 201 -9.58 -5.43 11.68
C VAL A 201 -9.66 -6.74 12.45
N SER A 202 -10.75 -7.47 12.28
CA SER A 202 -11.00 -8.75 12.92
C SER A 202 -11.98 -9.57 12.09
N ILE A 203 -11.99 -10.87 12.35
CA ILE A 203 -12.86 -11.84 11.69
C ILE A 203 -13.54 -12.65 12.79
N SER A 204 -14.85 -12.84 12.66
CA SER A 204 -15.65 -13.68 13.56
C SER A 204 -16.54 -14.58 12.72
N SER A 205 -16.18 -15.87 12.60
CA SER A 205 -16.73 -16.78 11.59
C SER A 205 -16.69 -16.10 10.21
N GLU A 206 -17.82 -15.97 9.53
CA GLU A 206 -17.91 -15.40 8.19
C GLU A 206 -18.12 -13.88 8.18
N THR A 207 -17.91 -13.21 9.31
CA THR A 207 -18.09 -11.76 9.40
C THR A 207 -16.75 -11.05 9.55
N LEU A 208 -16.42 -10.24 8.56
CA LEU A 208 -15.28 -9.33 8.57
C LEU A 208 -15.68 -8.03 9.26
N THR A 209 -14.94 -7.62 10.29
CA THR A 209 -15.01 -6.25 10.82
C THR A 209 -13.98 -5.39 10.11
N VAL A 210 -14.40 -4.28 9.51
CA VAL A 210 -13.57 -3.46 8.63
C VAL A 210 -13.56 -1.98 9.01
N VAL A 211 -12.46 -1.31 8.71
CA VAL A 211 -12.41 0.16 8.58
C VAL A 211 -12.57 0.52 7.12
N ARG A 212 -13.47 1.45 6.84
CA ARG A 212 -13.94 1.79 5.49
C ARG A 212 -13.35 3.07 4.94
N GLY A 213 -13.46 3.24 3.61
CA GLY A 213 -12.95 4.42 2.91
C GLY A 213 -11.49 4.71 3.24
N VAL A 214 -10.65 3.67 3.38
CA VAL A 214 -9.25 3.87 3.76
C VAL A 214 -8.42 4.27 2.54
N ARG A 215 -7.23 4.82 2.82
CA ARG A 215 -6.20 5.13 1.81
C ARG A 215 -6.71 6.03 0.67
N GLY A 216 -7.61 6.95 1.01
CA GLY A 216 -8.15 7.96 0.08
C GLY A 216 -9.34 7.51 -0.76
N SER A 217 -9.78 6.25 -0.62
CA SER A 217 -11.07 5.81 -1.13
C SER A 217 -12.22 6.41 -0.31
N THR A 218 -13.46 6.30 -0.81
CA THR A 218 -14.66 6.78 -0.11
C THR A 218 -15.55 5.58 0.21
N ALA A 219 -16.16 5.59 1.41
CA ALA A 219 -17.12 4.56 1.78
C ALA A 219 -18.36 4.60 0.87
N ALA A 220 -18.66 3.49 0.20
CA ALA A 220 -19.73 3.37 -0.79
C ALA A 220 -20.86 2.43 -0.31
N THR A 221 -21.88 2.21 -1.12
CA THR A 221 -22.83 1.11 -0.86
C THR A 221 -22.46 -0.06 -1.77
N HIS A 222 -22.39 -1.26 -1.21
CA HIS A 222 -22.14 -2.49 -1.96
C HIS A 222 -23.37 -3.39 -1.89
N THR A 223 -23.66 -4.04 -3.01
CA THR A 223 -24.77 -4.98 -3.13
C THR A 223 -24.32 -6.40 -2.80
N ASN A 224 -25.30 -7.28 -2.57
CA ASN A 224 -25.06 -8.72 -2.54
C ASN A 224 -24.33 -9.19 -3.81
N ASP A 225 -23.50 -10.22 -3.67
CA ASP A 225 -22.69 -10.84 -4.72
C ASP A 225 -21.57 -9.96 -5.30
N THR A 226 -21.34 -8.76 -4.76
CA THR A 226 -20.17 -7.97 -5.16
C THR A 226 -18.88 -8.66 -4.71
N GLN A 227 -17.95 -8.85 -5.65
CA GLN A 227 -16.67 -9.52 -5.44
C GLN A 227 -15.77 -8.78 -4.44
N ILE A 228 -15.00 -9.54 -3.66
CA ILE A 228 -14.01 -9.02 -2.73
C ILE A 228 -12.60 -9.38 -3.21
N ASP A 229 -11.75 -8.39 -3.42
CA ASP A 229 -10.33 -8.58 -3.74
C ASP A 229 -9.45 -8.31 -2.52
N VAL A 230 -8.31 -9.00 -2.42
CA VAL A 230 -7.30 -8.80 -1.36
C VAL A 230 -6.01 -8.27 -1.96
N PHE A 231 -5.50 -7.15 -1.46
CA PHE A 231 -4.21 -6.62 -1.86
C PHE A 231 -3.07 -7.43 -1.24
N ILE A 232 -2.13 -7.86 -2.09
CA ILE A 232 -0.93 -8.58 -1.68
C ILE A 232 0.33 -7.76 -2.03
N PRO A 233 1.08 -7.30 -1.01
CA PRO A 233 2.38 -6.69 -1.23
C PRO A 233 3.37 -7.67 -1.89
N GLU A 234 4.45 -7.13 -2.46
CA GLU A 234 5.53 -7.95 -3.00
C GLU A 234 6.11 -8.89 -1.94
N GLY A 235 6.43 -10.13 -2.32
CA GLY A 235 6.90 -11.13 -1.35
C GLY A 235 8.17 -10.74 -0.59
N ALA A 236 9.02 -9.87 -1.16
CA ALA A 236 10.16 -9.29 -0.45
C ALA A 236 9.72 -8.32 0.66
N VAL A 237 8.70 -7.49 0.39
CA VAL A 237 8.10 -6.55 1.36
C VAL A 237 7.39 -7.33 2.47
N VAL A 238 6.62 -8.37 2.13
CA VAL A 238 5.96 -9.24 3.12
C VAL A 238 7.01 -9.88 4.04
N ARG A 239 8.06 -10.50 3.47
CA ARG A 239 9.14 -11.12 4.27
C ARG A 239 9.87 -10.11 5.15
N ALA A 240 10.18 -8.93 4.62
CA ALA A 240 10.78 -7.85 5.39
C ALA A 240 9.89 -7.41 6.55
N ALA A 241 8.59 -7.23 6.29
CA ALA A 241 7.62 -6.82 7.30
C ALA A 241 7.48 -7.88 8.39
N LYS A 242 7.29 -9.15 8.02
CA LYS A 242 7.25 -10.29 8.95
C LYS A 242 8.45 -10.30 9.90
N LYS A 243 9.67 -10.23 9.35
CA LYS A 243 10.92 -10.24 10.13
C LYS A 243 11.03 -9.05 11.07
N GLN A 244 10.73 -7.84 10.59
CA GLN A 244 10.81 -6.62 11.40
C GLN A 244 9.75 -6.62 12.52
N THR A 245 8.51 -7.04 12.23
CA THR A 245 7.45 -7.17 13.24
C THR A 245 7.80 -8.22 14.29
N ALA A 246 8.32 -9.37 13.89
CA ALA A 246 8.79 -10.41 14.81
C ALA A 246 9.92 -9.91 15.71
N PHE A 247 10.87 -9.18 15.15
CA PHE A 247 11.97 -8.58 15.89
C PHE A 247 11.48 -7.54 16.90
N LYS A 248 10.55 -6.66 16.52
CA LYS A 248 9.94 -5.69 17.44
C LYS A 248 9.18 -6.38 18.57
N LEU A 249 8.40 -7.42 18.26
CA LEU A 249 7.67 -8.17 19.29
C LEU A 249 8.63 -8.85 20.28
N ALA A 250 9.71 -9.47 19.78
CA ALA A 250 10.74 -10.06 20.63
C ALA A 250 11.44 -8.99 21.50
N LYS A 251 11.69 -7.79 20.95
CA LYS A 251 12.29 -6.66 21.69
C LYS A 251 11.36 -6.12 22.79
N ALA A 252 10.05 -6.09 22.56
CA ALA A 252 9.07 -5.52 23.48
C ALA A 252 9.06 -6.14 24.89
N GLY A 253 9.56 -7.39 25.04
CA GLY A 253 9.71 -8.09 26.32
C GLY A 253 11.16 -8.22 26.83
N HIS A 254 12.17 -7.86 26.02
CA HIS A 254 13.58 -8.06 26.33
C HIS A 254 14.35 -6.74 26.31
N PHE A 255 14.31 -6.00 27.43
CA PHE A 255 15.27 -4.92 27.70
C PHE A 255 16.61 -5.52 28.12
N THR A 256 17.37 -6.12 27.21
CA THR A 256 18.65 -6.76 27.55
C THR A 256 19.79 -5.72 27.65
N ARG A 257 19.58 -4.78 28.59
CA ARG A 257 20.50 -4.04 29.48
C ARG A 257 20.86 -2.56 29.25
N VAL A 258 20.95 -1.93 30.43
CA VAL A 258 20.89 -0.56 30.97
C VAL A 258 22.28 -0.02 31.36
N SER A 259 22.47 1.31 31.51
CA SER A 259 23.64 1.88 32.19
C SER A 259 23.34 2.46 33.58
N PHE A 260 24.14 2.12 34.60
CA PHE A 260 24.41 2.97 35.76
C PHE A 260 25.82 2.66 36.33
N ASP A 261 26.61 3.70 36.53
CA ASP A 261 27.97 3.72 37.11
C ASP A 261 29.06 2.88 36.41
N GLY A 262 29.31 3.15 35.12
CA GLY A 262 30.44 2.59 34.37
C GLY A 262 30.07 1.73 33.16
N ALA A 263 29.42 2.35 32.18
CA ALA A 263 29.22 1.94 30.78
C ALA A 263 28.68 0.52 30.47
N VAL A 264 27.44 0.47 29.98
CA VAL A 264 26.89 -0.65 29.20
C VAL A 264 26.10 -0.06 28.02
N ILE A 265 26.42 -0.50 26.80
CA ILE A 265 25.65 -0.27 25.58
C ILE A 265 25.59 -1.59 24.81
N THR A 266 24.39 -2.13 24.62
CA THR A 266 24.13 -3.17 23.62
C THR A 266 22.94 -2.69 22.79
N THR A 267 23.21 -1.89 21.76
CA THR A 267 22.18 -1.42 20.84
C THR A 267 21.83 -2.55 19.87
N MET A 268 20.71 -3.22 20.12
CA MET A 268 20.02 -3.94 19.05
C MET A 268 19.65 -2.90 17.96
N PRO A 269 19.95 -3.15 16.68
CA PRO A 269 19.69 -2.18 15.63
C PRO A 269 18.18 -1.91 15.53
N ASP A 270 17.78 -0.68 15.21
CA ASP A 270 16.36 -0.35 15.08
C ASP A 270 15.70 -1.06 13.90
N VAL A 271 16.48 -1.38 12.86
CA VAL A 271 16.06 -2.17 11.70
C VAL A 271 17.01 -3.36 11.53
N LEU A 272 16.46 -4.55 11.31
CA LEU A 272 17.27 -5.73 11.01
C LEU A 272 18.08 -5.53 9.72
N PRO A 273 19.40 -5.82 9.69
CA PRO A 273 20.20 -5.69 8.47
C PRO A 273 19.68 -6.52 7.28
N GLU A 274 19.04 -7.66 7.55
CA GLU A 274 18.39 -8.48 6.52
C GLU A 274 17.18 -7.76 5.90
N VAL A 275 16.41 -7.02 6.70
CA VAL A 275 15.29 -6.19 6.23
C VAL A 275 15.81 -5.10 5.29
N THR A 276 16.90 -4.43 5.65
CA THR A 276 17.53 -3.45 4.75
C THR A 276 18.00 -4.09 3.44
N LYS A 277 18.59 -5.29 3.47
CA LYS A 277 18.97 -6.02 2.25
C LYS A 277 17.75 -6.37 1.39
N LEU A 278 16.67 -6.84 2.00
CA LEU A 278 15.43 -7.16 1.29
C LEU A 278 14.80 -5.92 0.66
N LEU A 279 14.74 -4.80 1.38
CA LEU A 279 14.24 -3.54 0.84
C LEU A 279 15.14 -3.02 -0.29
N ASN A 280 16.47 -3.12 -0.16
CA ASN A 280 17.39 -2.72 -1.23
C ASN A 280 17.38 -3.67 -2.44
N SER A 281 16.93 -4.92 -2.27
CA SER A 281 16.75 -5.87 -3.38
C SER A 281 15.52 -5.56 -4.22
N ILE A 282 14.63 -4.71 -3.70
CA ILE A 282 13.56 -4.15 -4.48
C ILE A 282 14.22 -3.14 -5.43
N ASP A 283 14.23 -3.48 -6.72
CA ASP A 283 14.75 -2.60 -7.76
C ASP A 283 13.84 -1.39 -7.88
N PHE A 284 14.12 -0.38 -7.06
CA PHE A 284 13.58 0.95 -7.23
C PHE A 284 14.31 1.52 -8.43
N PHE A 285 13.83 1.25 -9.64
CA PHE A 285 14.24 2.02 -10.81
C PHE A 285 14.22 3.49 -10.41
N VAL A 286 15.41 4.05 -10.32
CA VAL A 286 15.75 5.20 -9.50
C VAL A 286 14.82 6.37 -9.85
N LEU A 287 13.83 6.65 -8.99
CA LEU A 287 12.97 7.85 -9.06
C LEU A 287 13.73 9.14 -8.68
N GLY A 288 15.06 9.11 -8.63
CA GLY A 288 15.90 10.21 -8.18
C GLY A 288 17.26 10.17 -8.85
N GLY A 289 17.29 10.47 -10.15
CA GLY A 289 18.51 10.38 -10.94
C GLY A 289 18.53 11.30 -12.14
N VAL A 290 18.08 12.55 -11.99
CA VAL A 290 18.54 13.66 -12.83
C VAL A 290 18.39 15.04 -12.22
#